data_AF-A0AAW6BQ02-F1
#
_entry.id   AF-A0AAW6BQ02-F1
#
_cell.length_a   1.000
_cell.length_b   1.000
_cell.length_c   1.000
_cell.angle_alpha   90.00
_cell.angle_beta   90.00
_cell.angle_gamma   90.00
#
_symmetry.space_group_name_H-M   'P 1'
#
loop_
_entity.id
_entity.type
_entity.pdbx_description
1 polymer ?
#
loop_
_entity_poly.entity_id
_entity_poly.type
_entity_poly.pdbx_seq_one_letter_code
_entity_poly.pdbx_strand_id
1 'polypeptide(L)'
;MKPKKIDYSRFYADGIISGSGIDDAFSVHTLPAYVVSRHGRSYKRQSRSSAINKLAHIMTQKVFSRAGRDTNYPAQPVIGENNVVNWTAGELLPEYIECHNRAIRRIRLLLKRRKEIDALRIKYISASFEYERLKKEFINATK
;
A
#
# COMPACT_ATOMS: atom_id res chain seq x y z
N MET A 1 2.30 -52.54 3.66
CA MET A 1 3.46 -51.91 4.31
C MET A 1 2.93 -51.01 5.42
N LYS A 2 3.16 -51.33 6.72
CA LYS A 2 2.69 -50.45 7.81
C LYS A 2 3.55 -49.18 7.81
N PRO A 3 2.97 -47.97 7.90
CA PRO A 3 3.77 -46.76 7.97
C PRO A 3 4.66 -46.82 9.21
N LYS A 4 5.95 -46.48 9.06
CA LYS A 4 6.88 -46.42 10.19
C LYS A 4 6.30 -45.44 11.22
N LYS A 5 6.18 -45.90 12.47
CA LYS A 5 5.71 -45.09 13.60
C LYS A 5 6.59 -43.84 13.69
N ILE A 6 5.99 -42.66 13.66
CA ILE A 6 6.71 -41.40 13.78
C ILE A 6 7.40 -41.40 15.16
N ASP A 7 8.71 -41.20 15.16
CA ASP A 7 9.51 -41.15 16.37
C ASP A 7 9.41 -39.76 17.01
N TYR A 8 8.51 -39.63 17.97
CA TYR A 8 8.27 -38.38 18.68
C TYR A 8 9.40 -38.01 19.64
N SER A 9 10.36 -38.92 19.94
CA SER A 9 11.48 -38.65 20.86
C SER A 9 12.40 -37.52 20.39
N ARG A 10 12.43 -37.26 19.07
CA ARG A 10 13.20 -36.17 18.45
C ARG A 10 12.71 -34.76 18.79
N PHE A 11 11.50 -34.62 19.33
CA PHE A 11 10.95 -33.33 19.73
C PHE A 11 11.20 -32.98 21.21
N TYR A 12 11.79 -33.89 22.00
CA TYR A 12 11.92 -33.73 23.46
C TYR A 12 13.35 -33.39 23.93
N ALA A 13 14.30 -33.20 23.02
CA ALA A 13 15.62 -32.68 23.37
C ALA A 13 15.57 -31.13 23.39
N ASP A 14 15.50 -30.58 24.60
CA ASP A 14 15.69 -29.17 24.98
C ASP A 14 14.58 -28.15 24.68
N GLY A 15 13.32 -28.58 24.56
CA GLY A 15 12.19 -27.67 24.53
C GLY A 15 10.95 -28.31 25.15
N ILE A 16 10.48 -27.78 26.27
CA ILE A 16 9.11 -28.02 26.72
C ILE A 16 8.21 -27.58 25.57
N ILE A 17 7.45 -28.50 24.97
CA ILE A 17 6.39 -28.13 24.03
C ILE A 17 5.30 -27.47 24.89
N SER A 18 5.47 -26.18 25.17
CA SER A 18 4.46 -25.40 25.86
C SER A 18 3.25 -25.28 24.93
N GLY A 19 2.06 -25.59 25.46
CA GLY A 19 0.81 -25.30 24.75
C GLY A 19 0.65 -23.81 24.41
N SER A 20 1.51 -22.94 24.97
CA SER A 20 1.59 -21.52 24.68
C SER A 20 2.16 -21.19 23.30
N GLY A 21 2.79 -22.11 22.56
CA GLY A 21 3.40 -21.77 21.27
C GLY A 21 2.42 -21.16 20.25
N ILE A 22 1.13 -21.48 20.36
CA ILE A 22 0.06 -20.85 19.57
C ILE A 22 -0.23 -19.44 20.09
N ASP A 23 -0.31 -19.26 21.41
CA ASP A 23 -0.54 -17.95 22.04
C ASP A 23 0.63 -16.99 21.81
N ASP A 24 1.86 -17.49 21.86
CA ASP A 24 3.10 -16.76 21.56
C ASP A 24 3.20 -16.38 20.07
N ALA A 25 2.55 -17.15 19.18
CA ALA A 25 2.45 -16.83 17.75
C ALA A 25 1.40 -15.76 17.43
N PHE A 26 0.45 -15.49 18.34
CA PHE A 26 -0.55 -14.43 18.18
C PHE A 26 -0.10 -13.16 18.91
N SER A 27 0.23 -12.11 18.16
CA SER A 27 0.58 -10.81 18.71
C SER A 27 -0.23 -9.67 18.10
N VAL A 28 -0.68 -8.74 18.94
CA VAL A 28 -1.39 -7.53 18.51
C VAL A 28 -0.37 -6.41 18.32
N HIS A 29 -0.26 -5.93 17.07
CA HIS A 29 0.64 -4.84 16.72
C HIS A 29 -0.12 -3.67 16.10
N THR A 30 0.27 -2.45 16.46
CA THR A 30 -0.21 -1.24 15.78
C THR A 30 0.61 -1.03 14.51
N LEU A 31 0.06 -1.45 13.36
CA LEU A 31 0.72 -1.32 12.07
C LEU A 31 0.18 -0.14 11.26
N PRO A 32 1.03 0.59 10.52
CA PRO A 32 0.58 1.67 9.66
C PRO A 32 -0.30 1.13 8.52
N ALA A 33 -1.57 1.53 8.50
CA ALA A 33 -2.52 1.22 7.44
C ALA A 33 -2.70 2.42 6.51
N TYR A 34 -2.45 2.21 5.21
CA TYR A 34 -2.70 3.22 4.19
C TYR A 34 -4.13 3.09 3.67
N VAL A 35 -4.92 4.16 3.81
CA VAL A 35 -6.29 4.22 3.28
C VAL A 35 -6.27 4.91 1.92
N VAL A 36 -6.71 4.20 0.89
CA VAL A 36 -6.86 4.71 -0.48
C VAL A 36 -8.33 4.90 -0.76
N SER A 37 -8.79 6.14 -0.79
CA SER A 37 -10.17 6.48 -1.12
C SER A 37 -10.22 7.38 -2.36
N ARG A 38 -10.92 6.92 -3.40
CA ARG A 38 -11.16 7.72 -4.62
C ARG A 38 -12.32 7.16 -5.44
N HIS A 39 -13.09 8.05 -6.07
CA HIS A 39 -14.20 7.70 -6.97
C HIS A 39 -15.23 6.75 -6.33
N GLY A 40 -15.57 6.99 -5.06
CA GLY A 40 -16.55 6.17 -4.31
C GLY A 40 -16.02 4.82 -3.83
N ARG A 41 -14.73 4.52 -4.03
CA ARG A 41 -14.10 3.26 -3.60
C ARG A 41 -13.08 3.53 -2.51
N SER A 42 -13.03 2.66 -1.50
CA SER A 42 -12.10 2.75 -0.39
C SER A 42 -11.42 1.41 -0.13
N TYR A 43 -10.10 1.40 0.03
CA TYR A 43 -9.30 0.20 0.31
C TYR A 43 -8.23 0.48 1.37
N LYS A 44 -7.99 -0.51 2.24
CA LYS A 44 -6.85 -0.53 3.16
C LYS A 44 -5.67 -1.27 2.52
N ARG A 45 -4.46 -0.75 2.69
CA ARG A 45 -3.20 -1.36 2.23
C ARG A 45 -2.16 -1.33 3.32
N GLN A 46 -1.35 -2.37 3.39
CA GLN A 46 -0.31 -2.54 4.40
C GLN A 46 1.01 -1.82 4.04
N SER A 47 1.16 -1.37 2.79
CA SER A 47 2.36 -0.66 2.35
C SER A 47 2.04 0.54 1.47
N ARG A 48 2.94 1.53 1.50
CA ARG A 48 2.83 2.76 0.70
C ARG A 48 2.86 2.47 -0.81
N SER A 49 3.72 1.56 -1.24
CA SER A 49 3.82 1.16 -2.65
C SER A 49 2.52 0.53 -3.14
N SER A 50 1.95 -0.39 -2.35
CA SER A 50 0.66 -1.02 -2.64
C SER A 50 -0.49 0.00 -2.66
N ALA A 51 -0.47 0.98 -1.76
CA ALA A 51 -1.43 2.08 -1.76
C ALA A 51 -1.36 2.94 -3.03
N ILE A 52 -0.14 3.31 -3.47
CA ILE A 52 0.07 4.07 -4.71
C ILE A 52 -0.41 3.26 -5.92
N ASN A 53 -0.06 1.98 -6.00
CA ASN A 53 -0.51 1.10 -7.08
C ASN A 53 -2.03 0.99 -7.10
N LYS A 54 -2.67 0.79 -5.94
CA LYS A 54 -4.14 0.72 -5.87
C LYS A 54 -4.80 2.03 -6.28
N LEU A 55 -4.26 3.18 -5.86
CA LEU A 55 -4.76 4.49 -6.25
C LEU A 55 -4.64 4.71 -7.77
N ALA A 56 -3.48 4.38 -8.35
CA ALA A 56 -3.25 4.47 -9.78
C ALA A 56 -4.22 3.57 -10.57
N HIS A 57 -4.47 2.35 -10.07
CA HIS A 57 -5.43 1.43 -10.69
C HIS A 57 -6.85 2.01 -10.70
N ILE A 58 -7.33 2.54 -9.56
CA ILE A 58 -8.66 3.17 -9.46
C ILE A 58 -8.79 4.34 -10.45
N MET A 59 -7.76 5.18 -10.55
CA MET A 59 -7.74 6.31 -11.47
C MET A 59 -7.76 5.85 -12.94
N THR A 60 -6.94 4.86 -13.28
CA THR A 60 -6.82 4.33 -14.65
C THR A 60 -8.12 3.67 -15.09
N GLN A 61 -8.68 2.80 -14.25
CA GLN A 61 -9.95 2.13 -14.52
C GLN A 61 -11.09 3.14 -14.70
N LYS A 62 -11.11 4.24 -13.93
CA LYS A 62 -12.14 5.27 -14.08
C LYS A 62 -12.04 5.99 -15.43
N VAL A 63 -10.82 6.24 -15.93
CA VAL A 63 -10.60 6.84 -17.25
C VAL A 63 -11.06 5.91 -18.35
N PHE A 64 -10.64 4.65 -18.32
CA PHE A 64 -11.03 3.64 -19.32
C PHE A 64 -12.55 3.42 -19.36
N SER A 65 -13.16 3.27 -18.18
CA SER A 65 -14.62 3.15 -18.05
C SER A 65 -15.38 4.35 -18.61
N ARG A 66 -14.87 5.57 -18.42
CA ARG A 66 -15.49 6.78 -19.00
C ARG A 66 -15.29 6.89 -20.51
N ALA A 67 -14.20 6.34 -21.03
CA ALA A 67 -13.90 6.31 -22.45
C ALA A 67 -14.56 5.13 -23.19
N GLY A 68 -15.26 4.24 -22.48
CA GLY A 68 -15.83 3.02 -23.07
C GLY A 68 -14.77 2.05 -23.60
N ARG A 69 -13.56 2.07 -23.05
CA ARG A 69 -12.46 1.19 -23.47
C ARG A 69 -12.29 0.04 -22.50
N ASP A 70 -12.05 -1.14 -23.06
CA ASP A 70 -11.72 -2.32 -22.27
C ASP A 70 -10.36 -2.18 -21.58
N THR A 71 -10.19 -2.85 -20.44
CA THR A 71 -8.93 -2.85 -19.69
C THR A 71 -8.06 -4.06 -19.99
N ASN A 72 -8.66 -5.14 -20.49
CA ASN A 72 -8.06 -6.44 -20.70
C ASN A 72 -8.40 -6.94 -22.10
N TYR A 73 -7.58 -7.85 -22.62
CA TYR A 73 -7.98 -8.69 -23.75
C TYR A 73 -9.20 -9.54 -23.39
N PRO A 74 -9.98 -10.00 -24.38
CA PRO A 74 -11.11 -10.89 -24.16
C PRO A 74 -10.75 -12.12 -23.31
N ALA A 75 -11.68 -12.54 -22.45
CA ALA A 75 -11.51 -13.73 -21.63
C ALA A 75 -11.26 -14.96 -22.51
N GLN A 76 -10.38 -15.85 -22.06
CA GLN A 76 -10.00 -17.06 -22.78
C GLN A 76 -10.48 -18.30 -22.02
N PRO A 77 -10.96 -19.34 -22.72
CA PRO A 77 -11.29 -20.61 -22.10
C PRO A 77 -10.01 -21.36 -21.76
N VAL A 78 -9.92 -21.85 -20.53
CA VAL A 78 -8.83 -22.71 -20.04
C VAL A 78 -9.44 -24.03 -19.59
N ILE A 79 -8.97 -25.12 -20.17
CA ILE A 79 -9.39 -26.47 -19.80
C ILE A 79 -8.60 -26.88 -18.56
N GLY A 80 -9.29 -27.07 -17.43
CA GLY A 80 -8.69 -27.57 -16.19
C GLY A 80 -8.45 -29.08 -16.24
N GLU A 81 -7.67 -29.60 -15.28
CA GLU A 81 -7.31 -31.02 -15.18
C GLU A 81 -8.52 -31.97 -15.13
N ASN A 82 -9.67 -31.48 -14.64
CA ASN A 82 -10.92 -32.23 -14.56
C ASN A 82 -11.76 -32.19 -15.85
N ASN A 83 -11.18 -31.74 -16.99
CA ASN A 83 -11.89 -31.49 -18.26
C ASN A 83 -13.02 -30.46 -18.18
N VAL A 84 -12.99 -29.58 -17.17
CA VAL A 84 -13.94 -28.48 -17.01
C VAL A 84 -13.37 -27.22 -17.66
N VAL A 85 -14.18 -26.55 -18.49
CA VAL A 85 -13.83 -25.27 -19.12
C VAL A 85 -14.03 -24.14 -18.12
N ASN A 86 -12.95 -23.48 -17.72
CA ASN A 86 -12.97 -22.27 -16.89
C ASN A 86 -12.64 -21.06 -17.75
N TRP A 87 -13.37 -19.95 -17.57
CA TRP A 87 -13.06 -18.70 -18.25
C TRP A 87 -12.11 -17.87 -17.40
N THR A 88 -10.94 -17.53 -17.94
CA THR A 88 -9.99 -16.64 -17.30
C THR A 88 -10.04 -15.27 -17.96
N ALA A 89 -9.96 -14.21 -17.15
CA ALA A 89 -9.82 -12.86 -17.70
C ALA A 89 -8.56 -12.78 -18.54
N GLY A 90 -8.64 -12.16 -19.72
CA GLY A 90 -7.48 -11.93 -20.55
C GLY A 90 -6.47 -11.00 -19.87
N GLU A 91 -5.25 -10.96 -20.38
CA GLU A 91 -4.20 -10.08 -19.87
C GLU A 91 -4.58 -8.60 -19.99
N LEU A 92 -3.94 -7.75 -19.20
CA LEU A 92 -4.15 -6.29 -19.29
C LEU A 92 -3.64 -5.77 -20.63
N LEU A 93 -4.42 -4.88 -21.25
CA LEU A 93 -3.99 -4.24 -22.49
C LEU A 93 -2.72 -3.40 -22.24
N PRO A 94 -1.76 -3.37 -23.18
CA PRO A 94 -0.54 -2.55 -23.06
C PRO A 94 -0.85 -1.08 -22.75
N GLU A 95 -1.87 -0.52 -23.41
CA GLU A 95 -2.33 0.86 -23.19
C GLU A 95 -2.79 1.10 -21.74
N TYR A 96 -3.45 0.10 -21.14
CA TYR A 96 -3.89 0.17 -19.74
C TYR A 96 -2.69 0.18 -18.80
N ILE A 97 -1.71 -0.70 -19.05
CA ILE A 97 -0.46 -0.79 -18.28
C ILE A 97 0.31 0.54 -18.37
N GLU A 98 0.43 1.12 -19.56
CA GLU A 98 1.09 2.40 -19.76
C GLU A 98 0.37 3.55 -19.05
N CYS A 99 -0.96 3.62 -19.16
CA CYS A 99 -1.76 4.62 -18.46
C CYS A 99 -1.59 4.48 -16.93
N HIS A 100 -1.62 3.25 -16.43
CA HIS A 100 -1.39 2.93 -15.03
C HIS A 100 0.00 3.38 -14.55
N ASN A 101 1.05 3.06 -15.31
CA ASN A 101 2.42 3.45 -15.00
C ASN A 101 2.60 4.97 -15.01
N ARG A 102 1.97 5.68 -15.95
CA ARG A 102 1.93 7.15 -15.96
C ARG A 102 1.25 7.70 -14.71
N ALA A 103 0.13 7.11 -14.29
CA ALA A 103 -0.55 7.50 -13.06
C ALA A 103 0.33 7.28 -11.82
N ILE A 104 1.02 6.13 -11.69
CA ILE A 104 1.97 5.87 -10.61
C ILE A 104 3.06 6.95 -10.56
N ARG A 105 3.71 7.24 -11.70
CA ARG A 105 4.76 8.25 -11.80
C ARG A 105 4.23 9.62 -11.35
N ARG A 106 3.05 10.02 -11.83
CA ARG A 106 2.42 11.29 -11.45
C ARG A 106 2.11 11.37 -9.97
N ILE A 107 1.56 10.32 -9.37
CA ILE A 107 1.28 10.26 -7.93
C ILE A 107 2.57 10.46 -7.12
N ARG A 108 3.65 9.75 -7.49
CA ARG A 108 4.95 9.89 -6.83
C ARG A 108 5.50 11.31 -6.90
N LEU A 109 5.41 11.95 -8.07
CA LEU A 109 5.83 13.35 -8.24
C LEU A 109 5.02 14.31 -7.36
N LEU A 110 3.69 14.14 -7.30
CA LEU A 110 2.83 14.98 -6.46
C LEU A 110 3.16 14.81 -4.97
N LEU A 111 3.41 13.57 -4.53
CA LEU A 111 3.80 13.30 -3.14
C LEU A 111 5.17 13.90 -2.81
N LYS A 112 6.13 13.87 -3.75
CA LYS A 112 7.45 14.51 -3.58
C LYS A 112 7.30 16.03 -3.44
N ARG A 113 6.56 16.67 -4.35
CA ARG A 113 6.28 18.11 -4.30
C ARG A 113 5.58 18.51 -3.00
N ARG A 114 4.63 17.70 -2.55
CA ARG A 114 3.94 17.98 -1.28
C ARG A 114 4.92 17.97 -0.10
N LYS A 115 5.82 16.98 -0.04
CA LYS A 115 6.86 16.91 0.99
C LYS A 115 7.78 18.14 0.98
N GLU A 116 8.15 18.63 -0.20
CA GLU A 116 8.97 19.84 -0.35
C GLU A 116 8.23 21.08 0.17
N ILE A 117 6.95 21.24 -0.19
CA ILE A 117 6.10 22.34 0.31
C ILE A 117 5.97 22.27 1.84
N ASP A 118 5.71 21.09 2.39
CA ASP A 118 5.57 20.91 3.84
C ASP A 118 6.88 21.28 4.58
N ALA A 119 8.04 20.93 4.01
CA ALA A 119 9.34 21.31 4.56
C ALA A 119 9.59 22.83 4.50
N LEU A 120 9.24 23.49 3.39
CA LEU A 120 9.33 24.95 3.29
C LEU A 120 8.39 25.64 4.27
N ARG A 121 7.19 25.11 4.46
CA ARG A 121 6.21 25.64 5.41
C ARG A 121 6.75 25.59 6.85
N ILE A 122 7.38 24.49 7.24
CA ILE A 122 7.99 24.36 8.58
C ILE A 122 9.08 25.42 8.78
N LYS A 123 9.97 25.62 7.80
CA LYS A 123 11.03 26.64 7.85
C LYS A 123 10.47 28.06 7.95
N TYR A 124 9.43 28.35 7.18
CA TYR A 124 8.76 29.64 7.24
C TYR A 124 8.15 29.90 8.61
N ILE A 125 7.44 28.92 9.16
CA ILE A 125 6.84 29.02 10.50
C ILE A 125 7.92 29.25 11.55
N SER A 126 9.03 28.50 11.54
CA SER A 126 10.12 28.70 12.50
C SER A 126 10.75 30.09 12.38
N ALA A 127 11.02 30.56 11.17
CA ALA A 127 11.58 31.90 10.95
C ALA A 127 10.61 33.00 11.42
N SER A 128 9.30 32.81 11.22
CA SER A 128 8.28 33.76 11.67
C SER A 128 8.22 33.87 13.20
N PHE A 129 8.39 32.75 13.91
CA PHE A 129 8.42 32.75 15.38
C PHE A 129 9.66 33.45 15.94
N GLU A 130 10.83 33.23 15.34
CA GLU A 130 12.06 33.93 15.75
C GLU A 130 11.95 35.44 15.50
N TYR A 131 11.40 35.84 14.36
CA TYR A 131 11.14 37.25 14.06
C TYR A 131 10.22 37.91 15.11
N GLU A 132 9.09 37.26 15.43
CA GLU A 132 8.15 37.70 16.47
C GLU A 132 8.84 37.85 17.84
N ARG A 133 9.69 36.89 18.21
CA ARG A 133 10.44 36.90 19.45
C ARG A 133 11.40 38.08 19.51
N LEU A 134 12.27 38.22 18.51
CA LEU A 134 13.25 39.31 18.45
C LEU A 134 12.58 40.68 18.43
N LYS A 135 11.44 40.81 17.72
CA LYS A 135 10.65 42.04 17.71
C LYS A 135 10.15 42.40 19.11
N LYS A 136 9.68 41.44 19.90
CA LYS A 136 9.24 41.67 21.29
C LYS A 136 10.42 42.08 22.18
N GLU A 137 11.56 41.39 22.05
CA GLU A 137 12.79 41.73 22.79
C GLU A 137 13.25 43.17 22.47
N PHE A 138 13.23 43.57 21.20
CA PHE A 138 13.57 44.94 20.78
C PHE A 138 12.63 46.00 21.35
N ILE A 139 11.31 45.76 21.31
CA ILE A 139 10.31 46.69 21.88
C ILE A 139 10.50 46.84 23.39
N ASN A 140 10.80 45.75 24.09
CA ASN A 140 11.05 45.79 25.53
C ASN A 140 12.36 46.48 25.88
N ALA A 141 13.39 46.41 25.03
CA ALA A 141 14.67 47.08 25.24
C ALA A 141 14.64 48.59 24.93
N THR A 142 13.63 49.06 24.18
CA THR A 142 13.47 50.46 23.76
C THR A 142 12.42 51.22 24.57
N LYS A 143 11.75 50.56 25.52
CA LYS A 143 10.90 51.16 26.55
C LYS A 143 11.68 51.36 27.83
#